data_AF-A0A956M2R4-F1
#
_entry.id   AF-A0A956M2R4-F1
#
_cell.length_a   1.000
_cell.length_b   1.000
_cell.length_c   1.000
_cell.angle_alpha   90.00
_cell.angle_beta   90.00
_cell.angle_gamma   90.00
#
_symmetry.space_group_name_H-M   'P 1'
#
loop_
_entity.id
_entity.type
_entity.pdbx_description
1 polymer ?
#
loop_
_entity_poly.entity_id
_entity_poly.type
_entity_poly.pdbx_seq_one_letter_code
_entity_poly.pdbx_strand_id
1 'polypeptide(L)'
;MPEYPDVTVYLECLAPRVLDQPLSEVRILSPFVLRSFEPPIEEARGRNVSGLRRIGKRLVLALDDDLFLVIHLMIAGRLRWRTAGVAVPKKLGLAAFDFPTGSLLLTEAGTKKRASITLVQGENALAAIHRGGIEVMEVGRSEFGEALRRENHTLKRC
;
A
#
# COMPACT_ATOMS: atom_id res chain seq x y z
N MET A 1 0.03 6.96 14.17
CA MET A 1 -0.37 6.68 12.77
C MET A 1 0.88 6.98 11.95
N PRO A 2 1.27 6.18 10.96
CA PRO A 2 2.33 6.60 10.06
C PRO A 2 1.88 7.89 9.37
N GLU A 3 2.63 8.97 9.51
CA GLU A 3 2.33 10.27 8.91
C GLU A 3 2.88 10.35 7.47
N TYR A 4 2.64 11.46 6.77
CA TYR A 4 3.06 11.67 5.38
C TYR A 4 4.56 11.36 5.13
N PRO A 5 5.50 11.75 6.02
CA PRO A 5 6.91 11.41 5.88
C PRO A 5 7.18 9.89 5.96
N ASP A 6 6.36 9.15 6.70
CA ASP A 6 6.63 7.73 6.99
C ASP A 6 6.39 6.84 5.77
N VAL A 7 5.41 7.17 4.92
CA VAL A 7 5.07 6.38 3.73
C VAL A 7 6.15 6.53 2.65
N THR A 8 6.67 7.74 2.46
CA THR A 8 7.80 7.97 1.53
C THR A 8 9.05 7.22 1.98
N VAL A 9 9.38 7.28 3.28
CA VAL A 9 10.51 6.52 3.84
C VAL A 9 10.33 5.00 3.65
N TYR A 10 9.11 4.49 3.77
CA TYR A 10 8.83 3.08 3.42
C TYR A 10 9.17 2.78 1.97
N LEU A 11 8.75 3.63 1.01
CA LEU A 11 9.03 3.40 -0.41
C LEU A 11 10.54 3.44 -0.70
N GLU A 12 11.26 4.42 -0.14
CA GLU A 12 12.72 4.53 -0.27
C GLU A 12 13.45 3.29 0.28
N CYS A 13 13.00 2.77 1.43
CA CYS A 13 13.59 1.57 2.03
C CYS A 13 13.21 0.28 1.30
N LEU A 14 12.08 0.27 0.56
CA LEU A 14 11.60 -0.87 -0.20
C LEU A 14 12.23 -0.93 -1.59
N ALA A 15 12.42 0.21 -2.24
CA ALA A 15 12.96 0.32 -3.61
C ALA A 15 14.14 -0.62 -3.88
N PRO A 16 15.25 -0.60 -3.12
CA PRO A 16 16.41 -1.45 -3.41
C PRO A 16 16.17 -2.95 -3.19
N ARG A 17 15.03 -3.35 -2.62
CA ARG A 17 14.70 -4.74 -2.28
C ARG A 17 13.67 -5.36 -3.19
N VAL A 18 12.75 -4.55 -3.73
CA VAL A 18 11.58 -5.04 -4.46
C VAL A 18 11.54 -4.59 -5.92
N LEU A 19 12.15 -3.45 -6.26
CA LEU A 19 12.12 -2.95 -7.63
C LEU A 19 12.85 -3.91 -8.56
N ASP A 20 12.30 -4.12 -9.76
CA ASP A 20 12.78 -5.06 -10.77
C ASP A 20 12.88 -6.52 -10.28
N GLN A 21 12.17 -6.86 -9.20
CA GLN A 21 12.08 -8.22 -8.67
C GLN A 21 10.69 -8.81 -8.92
N PRO A 22 10.59 -10.11 -9.22
CA PRO A 22 9.31 -10.80 -9.28
C PRO A 22 8.70 -10.93 -7.89
N LEU A 23 7.41 -10.64 -7.78
CA LEU A 23 6.61 -10.96 -6.62
C LEU A 23 6.25 -12.46 -6.66
N SER A 24 7.07 -13.29 -6.05
CA SER A 24 7.00 -14.75 -6.15
C SER A 24 5.74 -15.35 -5.54
N GLU A 25 5.22 -14.76 -4.46
CA GLU A 25 4.03 -15.26 -3.75
C GLU A 25 3.38 -14.17 -2.90
N VAL A 26 2.05 -14.24 -2.72
CA VAL A 26 1.29 -13.39 -1.79
C VAL A 26 0.57 -14.27 -0.78
N ARG A 27 1.17 -14.43 0.41
CA ARG A 27 0.61 -15.28 1.46
C ARG A 27 -0.30 -14.47 2.37
N ILE A 28 -1.61 -14.67 2.26
CA ILE A 28 -2.61 -14.02 3.12
C ILE A 28 -2.94 -14.94 4.30
N LEU A 29 -2.69 -14.47 5.52
CA LEU A 29 -3.06 -15.21 6.74
C LEU A 29 -4.47 -14.81 7.23
N SER A 30 -4.82 -13.54 7.10
CA SER A 30 -6.13 -13.03 7.51
C SER A 30 -6.93 -12.58 6.29
N PRO A 31 -7.99 -13.29 5.87
CA PRO A 31 -8.72 -12.95 4.64
C PRO A 31 -9.34 -11.55 4.68
N PHE A 32 -9.64 -11.02 5.87
CA PHE A 32 -10.18 -9.67 6.05
C PHE A 32 -9.24 -8.53 5.64
N VAL A 33 -7.96 -8.82 5.41
CA VAL A 33 -7.00 -7.85 4.88
C VAL A 33 -7.25 -7.58 3.40
N LEU A 34 -7.72 -8.57 2.63
CA LEU A 34 -7.97 -8.42 1.20
C LEU A 34 -9.32 -7.73 0.96
N ARG A 35 -9.32 -6.69 0.12
CA ARG A 35 -10.51 -5.86 -0.18
C ARG A 35 -10.94 -5.93 -1.65
N SER A 36 -10.21 -6.65 -2.48
CA SER A 36 -10.56 -6.93 -3.87
C SER A 36 -10.90 -8.41 -4.03
N PHE A 37 -11.76 -8.69 -5.00
CA PHE A 37 -12.02 -10.04 -5.49
C PHE A 37 -11.56 -10.17 -6.95
N GLU A 38 -11.76 -9.11 -7.74
CA GLU A 38 -11.29 -8.98 -9.11
C GLU A 38 -10.31 -7.80 -9.24
N PRO A 39 -9.12 -8.00 -9.85
CA PRO A 39 -8.53 -9.31 -10.18
C PRO A 39 -8.21 -10.13 -8.91
N PRO A 40 -8.21 -11.48 -8.99
CA PRO A 40 -7.78 -12.34 -7.90
C PRO A 40 -6.32 -12.06 -7.51
N ILE A 41 -6.01 -12.18 -6.22
CA ILE A 41 -4.69 -11.79 -5.69
C ILE A 41 -3.55 -12.62 -6.29
N GLU A 42 -3.85 -13.83 -6.75
CA GLU A 42 -2.96 -14.76 -7.42
C GLU A 42 -2.40 -14.21 -8.73
N GLU A 43 -3.09 -13.28 -9.40
CA GLU A 43 -2.56 -12.64 -10.62
C GLU A 43 -1.32 -11.78 -10.37
N ALA A 44 -1.10 -11.35 -9.11
CA ALA A 44 0.12 -10.66 -8.73
C ALA A 44 1.36 -11.58 -8.72
N ARG A 45 1.15 -12.90 -8.71
CA ARG A 45 2.22 -13.89 -8.62
C ARG A 45 3.07 -13.92 -9.88
N GLY A 46 4.39 -13.86 -9.70
CA GLY A 46 5.39 -13.90 -10.76
C GLY A 46 5.54 -12.60 -11.54
N ARG A 47 4.76 -11.56 -11.24
CA ARG A 47 4.88 -10.25 -11.89
C ARG A 47 6.06 -9.47 -11.32
N ASN A 48 6.81 -8.78 -12.17
CA ASN A 48 7.89 -7.92 -11.70
C ASN A 48 7.31 -6.63 -11.14
N VAL A 49 7.93 -6.11 -10.07
CA VAL A 49 7.63 -4.77 -9.57
C VAL A 49 8.33 -3.76 -10.46
N SER A 50 7.57 -3.17 -11.39
CA SER A 50 8.03 -2.13 -12.32
C SER A 50 8.14 -0.76 -11.68
N GLY A 51 7.51 -0.54 -10.52
CA GLY A 51 7.55 0.75 -9.85
C GLY A 51 6.97 0.75 -8.45
N LEU A 52 7.28 1.82 -7.73
CA LEU A 52 6.77 2.10 -6.39
C LEU A 52 6.10 3.46 -6.40
N ARG A 53 4.84 3.52 -5.95
CA ARG A 53 4.06 4.76 -5.93
C ARG A 53 3.38 4.94 -4.57
N ARG A 54 2.90 6.16 -4.34
CA ARG A 54 2.07 6.52 -3.18
C ARG A 54 0.76 7.10 -3.67
N ILE A 55 -0.33 6.76 -2.98
CA ILE A 55 -1.64 7.40 -3.16
C ILE A 55 -2.20 7.73 -1.78
N GLY A 56 -2.13 9.00 -1.37
CA GLY A 56 -2.42 9.44 -0.02
C GLY A 56 -1.59 8.67 1.02
N LYS A 57 -2.26 7.91 1.88
CA LYS A 57 -1.64 7.09 2.95
C LYS A 57 -1.37 5.63 2.52
N ARG A 58 -1.47 5.33 1.23
CA ARG A 58 -1.33 3.97 0.68
C ARG A 58 -0.03 3.84 -0.10
N LEU A 59 0.61 2.70 0.09
CA LEU A 59 1.76 2.25 -0.70
C LEU A 59 1.23 1.48 -1.91
N VAL A 60 1.85 1.65 -3.06
CA VAL A 60 1.48 0.95 -4.30
C VAL A 60 2.73 0.29 -4.86
N LEU A 61 2.68 -1.03 -5.04
CA LEU A 61 3.62 -1.73 -5.91
C LEU A 61 2.98 -1.79 -7.30
N ALA A 62 3.58 -1.12 -8.28
CA ALA A 62 3.23 -1.28 -9.67
C ALA A 62 3.88 -2.57 -10.16
N LEU A 63 3.07 -3.46 -10.70
CA LEU A 63 3.46 -4.74 -11.27
C LEU A 63 3.32 -4.66 -12.80
N ASP A 64 3.91 -5.61 -13.51
CA ASP A 64 3.68 -5.76 -14.97
C ASP A 64 2.18 -5.89 -15.32
N ASP A 65 1.85 -5.61 -16.58
CA ASP A 65 0.48 -5.67 -17.14
C ASP A 65 -0.53 -4.72 -16.45
N ASP A 66 -0.06 -3.53 -16.07
CA ASP A 66 -0.85 -2.47 -15.39
C ASP A 66 -1.58 -2.97 -14.13
N LEU A 67 -0.94 -3.89 -13.41
CA LEU A 67 -1.49 -4.45 -12.19
C LEU A 67 -0.90 -3.71 -10.98
N PHE A 68 -1.75 -3.29 -10.04
CA PHE A 68 -1.32 -2.47 -8.91
C PHE A 68 -1.72 -3.10 -7.58
N LEU A 69 -0.72 -3.41 -6.76
CA LEU A 69 -0.92 -3.91 -5.41
C LEU A 69 -0.88 -2.75 -4.41
N VAL A 70 -2.04 -2.42 -3.86
CA VAL A 70 -2.23 -1.28 -2.96
C VAL A 70 -2.31 -1.74 -1.52
N ILE A 71 -1.45 -1.19 -0.66
CA ILE A 71 -1.35 -1.52 0.76
C ILE A 71 -1.66 -0.30 1.61
N HIS A 72 -2.63 -0.41 2.51
CA HIS A 72 -2.95 0.61 3.49
C HIS A 72 -2.60 0.13 4.90
N LEU A 73 -1.64 0.81 5.54
CA LEU A 73 -1.12 0.39 6.86
C LEU A 73 -2.01 0.81 8.04
N MET A 74 -2.98 1.71 7.81
CA MET A 74 -3.77 2.30 8.91
C MET A 74 -2.85 2.83 10.02
N ILE A 75 -3.27 2.74 11.30
CA ILE A 75 -2.53 3.35 12.43
C ILE A 75 -1.43 2.42 12.95
N ALA A 76 -1.75 1.14 13.09
CA ALA A 76 -0.90 0.15 13.76
C ALA A 76 -0.25 -0.86 12.80
N GLY A 77 -0.48 -0.72 11.49
CA GLY A 77 0.16 -1.54 10.48
C GLY A 77 1.62 -1.16 10.30
N ARG A 78 2.47 -2.17 10.06
CA ARG A 78 3.90 -2.03 9.84
C ARG A 78 4.35 -3.04 8.79
N LEU A 79 5.25 -2.59 7.93
CA LEU A 79 5.99 -3.44 7.02
C LEU A 79 7.34 -3.83 7.61
N ARG A 80 7.74 -5.09 7.44
CA ARG A 80 9.04 -5.61 7.90
C ARG A 80 9.65 -6.52 6.86
N TRP A 81 10.86 -6.19 6.42
CA TRP A 81 11.65 -7.11 5.61
C TRP A 81 12.26 -8.22 6.46
N ARG A 82 12.22 -9.44 5.97
CA ARG A 82 12.74 -10.65 6.62
C ARG A 82 13.35 -11.58 5.57
N THR A 83 14.02 -12.62 6.05
CA THR A 83 14.53 -13.70 5.18
C THR A 83 13.39 -14.32 4.38
N ALA A 84 13.70 -14.74 3.16
CA ALA A 84 12.72 -15.31 2.24
C ALA A 84 12.03 -16.53 2.88
N GLY A 85 10.72 -16.67 2.63
CA GLY A 85 9.93 -17.80 3.11
C GLY A 85 9.62 -17.79 4.61
N VAL A 86 9.97 -16.72 5.34
CA VAL A 86 9.65 -16.64 6.79
C VAL A 86 8.15 -16.84 7.03
N ALA A 87 7.79 -17.57 8.08
CA ALA A 87 6.39 -17.77 8.43
C ALA A 87 5.71 -16.45 8.81
N VAL A 88 4.46 -16.26 8.37
CA VAL A 88 3.63 -15.12 8.80
C VAL A 88 3.28 -15.30 10.29
N PRO A 89 3.66 -14.37 11.19
CA PRO A 89 3.42 -14.55 12.62
C PRO A 89 1.93 -14.61 12.96
N LYS A 90 1.45 -15.68 13.60
CA LYS A 90 0.02 -15.93 13.83
C LYS A 90 -0.74 -14.80 14.57
N LYS A 91 -0.10 -14.12 15.53
CA LYS A 91 -0.76 -13.10 16.38
C LYS A 91 -0.82 -11.70 15.75
N LEU A 92 0.18 -11.36 14.93
CA LEU A 92 0.40 -9.98 14.46
C LEU A 92 0.43 -9.87 12.94
N GLY A 93 0.79 -10.95 12.24
CA GLY A 93 0.91 -10.98 10.79
C GLY A 93 -0.46 -11.04 10.11
N LEU A 94 -0.55 -10.34 8.99
CA LEU A 94 -1.73 -10.29 8.13
C LEU A 94 -1.45 -10.92 6.78
N ALA A 95 -0.28 -10.61 6.20
CA ALA A 95 0.17 -11.15 4.94
C ALA A 95 1.71 -11.12 4.82
N ALA A 96 2.25 -11.83 3.84
CA ALA A 96 3.61 -11.70 3.34
C ALA A 96 3.62 -11.57 1.82
N PHE A 97 4.53 -10.75 1.31
CA PHE A 97 4.86 -10.63 -0.11
C PHE A 97 6.27 -11.16 -0.28
N ASP A 98 6.41 -12.27 -0.97
CA ASP A 98 7.69 -12.97 -1.09
C ASP A 98 8.41 -12.56 -2.37
N PHE A 99 9.69 -12.26 -2.23
CA PHE A 99 10.63 -11.90 -3.28
C PHE A 99 11.83 -12.86 -3.24
N PRO A 100 12.65 -12.93 -4.31
CA PRO A 100 13.82 -13.82 -4.34
C PRO A 100 14.79 -13.60 -3.17
N THR A 101 14.95 -12.35 -2.74
CA THR A 101 15.94 -11.95 -1.72
C THR A 101 15.36 -11.81 -0.31
N GLY A 102 14.04 -11.97 -0.14
CA GLY A 102 13.40 -11.79 1.15
C GLY A 102 11.88 -11.76 1.11
N SER A 103 11.28 -11.62 2.29
CA SER A 103 9.83 -11.52 2.45
C SER A 103 9.48 -10.20 3.13
N LEU A 104 8.53 -9.48 2.53
CA LEU A 104 7.93 -8.29 3.10
C LEU A 104 6.69 -8.68 3.91
N LEU A 105 6.80 -8.63 5.24
CA LEU A 105 5.69 -8.94 6.14
C LEU A 105 4.82 -7.71 6.39
N LEU A 106 3.52 -7.86 6.21
CA LEU A 106 2.51 -6.93 6.72
C LEU A 106 2.03 -7.42 8.10
N THR A 107 2.23 -6.57 9.10
CA THR A 107 1.80 -6.83 10.49
C THR A 107 0.95 -5.69 11.00
N GLU A 108 0.03 -5.96 11.93
CA GLU A 108 -0.74 -4.92 12.61
C GLU A 108 -0.89 -5.25 14.09
N ALA A 109 -0.54 -4.32 14.97
CA ALA A 109 -0.71 -4.49 16.42
C ALA A 109 -2.16 -4.23 16.86
N GLY A 110 -2.58 -4.88 17.94
CA GLY A 110 -3.94 -4.74 18.50
C GLY A 110 -4.93 -5.79 17.98
N THR A 111 -6.12 -5.83 18.58
CA THR A 111 -7.16 -6.83 18.30
C THR A 111 -8.01 -6.48 17.08
N LYS A 112 -8.22 -5.19 16.82
CA LYS A 112 -8.95 -4.69 15.65
C LYS A 112 -7.98 -4.45 14.50
N LYS A 113 -7.97 -5.36 13.52
CA LYS A 113 -7.16 -5.23 12.29
C LYS A 113 -7.91 -4.39 11.27
N ARG A 114 -7.27 -3.37 10.72
CA ARG A 114 -7.85 -2.47 9.71
C ARG A 114 -6.96 -2.27 8.50
N ALA A 115 -5.69 -2.68 8.57
CA ALA A 115 -4.82 -2.66 7.40
C ALA A 115 -5.48 -3.44 6.26
N SER A 116 -5.21 -3.01 5.03
CA SER A 116 -5.86 -3.59 3.87
C SER A 116 -4.91 -3.73 2.68
N ILE A 117 -5.19 -4.73 1.86
CA ILE A 117 -4.57 -5.02 0.58
C ILE A 117 -5.68 -4.96 -0.47
N THR A 118 -5.37 -4.35 -1.61
CA THR A 118 -6.28 -4.30 -2.77
C THR A 118 -5.43 -4.48 -4.01
N LEU A 119 -5.78 -5.43 -4.85
CA LEU A 119 -5.22 -5.57 -6.19
C LEU A 119 -6.20 -4.93 -7.17
N VAL A 120 -5.70 -4.11 -8.08
CA VAL A 120 -6.51 -3.48 -9.13
C VAL A 120 -5.75 -3.51 -10.46
N GLN A 121 -6.49 -3.52 -11.56
CA GLN A 121 -5.94 -3.49 -12.91
C GLN A 121 -6.29 -2.17 -13.62
N GLY A 122 -5.29 -1.55 -14.23
CA GLY A 122 -5.40 -0.31 -14.97
C GLY A 122 -5.33 0.96 -14.11
N GLU A 123 -4.76 2.02 -14.68
CA GLU A 123 -4.60 3.33 -14.03
C GLU A 123 -5.93 3.94 -13.57
N ASN A 124 -7.03 3.70 -14.30
CA ASN A 124 -8.36 4.19 -13.91
C ASN A 124 -8.85 3.57 -12.60
N ALA A 125 -8.65 2.26 -12.41
CA ALA A 125 -9.02 1.58 -11.18
C ALA A 125 -8.12 2.01 -10.01
N LEU A 126 -6.84 2.23 -10.28
CA LEU A 126 -5.91 2.81 -9.31
C LEU A 126 -6.32 4.23 -8.90
N ALA A 127 -6.69 5.08 -9.85
CA ALA A 127 -7.15 6.44 -9.59
C ALA A 127 -8.46 6.46 -8.78
N ALA A 128 -9.38 5.51 -9.00
CA ALA A 128 -10.60 5.38 -8.21
C ALA A 128 -10.36 5.05 -6.71
N ILE A 129 -9.19 4.51 -6.35
CA ILE A 129 -8.81 4.32 -4.93
C ILE A 129 -8.52 5.67 -4.26
N HIS A 130 -8.08 6.66 -5.02
CA HIS A 130 -7.84 8.00 -4.54
C HIS A 130 -9.16 8.71 -4.23
N ARG A 131 -9.39 9.05 -2.96
CA ARG A 131 -10.67 9.61 -2.49
C ARG A 131 -10.79 11.13 -2.71
N GLY A 132 -10.15 11.65 -3.75
CA GLY A 132 -10.28 13.06 -4.16
C GLY A 132 -9.71 14.11 -3.19
N GLY A 133 -8.77 13.71 -2.32
CA GLY A 133 -7.98 14.66 -1.52
C GLY A 133 -6.83 15.24 -2.34
N ILE A 134 -6.38 16.45 -2.03
CA ILE A 134 -5.20 17.03 -2.70
C ILE A 134 -3.91 16.47 -2.07
N GLU A 135 -2.90 16.19 -2.89
CA GLU A 135 -1.56 15.85 -2.44
C GLU A 135 -0.81 17.14 -2.08
N VAL A 136 -0.85 17.53 -0.81
CA VAL A 136 -0.41 18.86 -0.33
C VAL A 136 1.01 19.24 -0.75
N MET A 137 1.91 18.27 -0.92
CA MET A 137 3.30 18.52 -1.34
C MET A 137 3.47 18.72 -2.85
N GLU A 138 2.45 18.39 -3.65
CA GLU A 138 2.47 18.45 -5.11
C GLU A 138 1.64 19.62 -5.66
N VAL A 139 0.80 20.25 -4.83
CA VAL A 139 -0.10 21.35 -5.22
C VAL A 139 0.47 22.72 -4.89
N GLY A 140 0.15 23.70 -5.74
CA GLY A 140 0.51 25.10 -5.51
C GLY A 140 -0.43 25.81 -4.51
N ARG A 141 -0.03 27.01 -4.06
CA ARG A 141 -0.80 27.83 -3.10
C ARG A 141 -2.23 28.12 -3.56
N SER A 142 -2.45 28.34 -4.87
CA SER A 142 -3.78 28.65 -5.42
C SER A 142 -4.72 27.46 -5.28
N GLU A 143 -4.29 26.30 -5.77
CA GLU A 143 -5.04 25.04 -5.71
C GLU A 143 -5.31 24.60 -4.26
N PHE A 144 -4.31 24.74 -3.38
CA PHE A 144 -4.50 24.53 -1.95
C PHE A 144 -5.55 25.47 -1.35
N GLY A 145 -5.53 26.75 -1.75
CA GLY A 145 -6.50 27.75 -1.33
C GLY A 145 -7.93 27.50 -1.85
N GLU A 146 -8.07 26.91 -3.03
CA GLU A 146 -9.37 26.49 -3.59
C GLU A 146 -9.91 25.29 -2.82
N ALA A 147 -9.08 24.28 -2.58
CA ALA A 147 -9.44 23.09 -1.80
C ALA A 147 -9.90 23.47 -0.37
N LEU A 148 -9.19 24.38 0.31
CA LEU A 148 -9.56 24.87 1.64
C LEU A 148 -10.91 25.58 1.69
N ARG A 149 -11.33 26.22 0.60
CA ARG A 149 -12.58 26.98 0.53
C ARG A 149 -13.75 26.18 -0.03
N ARG A 150 -13.49 24.99 -0.57
CA ARG A 150 -14.49 24.14 -1.23
C ARG A 150 -15.60 23.71 -0.28
N GLU A 151 -15.26 23.45 0.98
CA GLU A 151 -16.20 22.97 2.00
C GLU A 151 -16.04 23.76 3.30
N ASN A 152 -17.16 24.12 3.94
CA ASN A 152 -17.16 24.95 5.15
C ASN A 152 -17.10 24.08 6.41
N HIS A 153 -15.92 23.52 6.69
CA HIS A 153 -15.65 22.71 7.88
C HIS A 153 -14.61 23.39 8.79
N THR A 154 -14.53 22.95 10.05
CA THR A 154 -13.43 23.36 10.93
C THR A 154 -12.12 22.82 10.37
N LEU A 155 -11.06 23.64 10.32
CA LEU A 155 -9.78 23.32 9.67
C LEU A 155 -9.16 21.97 10.09
N LYS A 156 -9.45 21.49 11.31
CA LYS A 156 -8.97 20.19 11.80
C LYS A 156 -9.72 18.98 11.18
N ARG A 157 -10.90 19.20 10.59
CA ARG A 157 -11.77 18.18 10.00
C ARG A 157 -11.78 18.22 8.46
N CYS A 158 -11.24 19.28 7.86
CA CYS A 158 -11.00 19.37 6.42
C CYS A 158 -9.91 18.38 5.96
#